data_AF-A0A2J6X5Y3-F1
#
_entry.id   AF-A0A2J6X5Y3-F1
#
_cell.length_a   1.000
_cell.length_b   1.000
_cell.length_c   1.000
_cell.angle_alpha   90.00
_cell.angle_beta   90.00
_cell.angle_gamma   90.00
#
_symmetry.space_group_name_H-M   'P 1'
#
loop_
_entity.id
_entity.type
_entity.pdbx_description
1 polymer ?
#
loop_
_entity_poly.entity_id
_entity_poly.type
_entity_poly.pdbx_seq_one_letter_code
_entity_poly.pdbx_strand_id
1 'polypeptide(L)'
;MSKYEKEISKELHRIAGNGDGEAFERFMIKFLELCDYKIETPTEHTNAPDYGVDLIADRQIAIQLKNTSNLVGNDAIRDVIGGMEYWKANGYPRLQYGVVISIGGFTKQAIEQAKKLKNIHI
;
A
#
# COMPACT_ATOMS: atom_id res chain seq x y z
N MET A 1 25.84 -2.35 -3.51
CA MET A 1 24.76 -1.39 -3.22
C MET A 1 25.28 0.04 -3.34
N SER A 2 24.56 0.88 -4.08
CA SER A 2 24.81 2.32 -4.17
C SER A 2 24.66 3.00 -2.80
N LYS A 3 25.21 4.21 -2.63
CA LYS A 3 25.00 5.01 -1.42
C LYS A 3 23.50 5.18 -1.12
N TYR A 4 22.72 5.35 -2.18
CA TYR A 4 21.28 5.54 -2.16
C TYR A 4 20.52 4.32 -1.59
N GLU A 5 20.84 3.13 -2.09
CA GLU A 5 20.24 1.88 -1.61
C GLU A 5 20.53 1.63 -0.12
N LYS A 6 21.72 2.03 0.36
CA LYS A 6 22.08 1.93 1.78
C LYS A 6 21.25 2.86 2.65
N GLU A 7 20.97 4.08 2.18
CA GLU A 7 20.16 5.06 2.90
C GLU A 7 18.70 4.61 3.00
N ILE A 8 18.10 4.16 1.87
CA ILE A 8 16.75 3.60 1.84
C ILE A 8 16.63 2.37 2.75
N SER A 9 17.58 1.45 2.66
CA SER A 9 17.59 0.25 3.50
C SER A 9 17.64 0.60 4.99
N LYS A 10 18.44 1.60 5.37
CA LYS A 10 18.56 2.04 6.76
C LYS A 10 17.29 2.72 7.27
N GLU A 11 16.60 3.50 6.43
CA GLU A 11 15.32 4.11 6.77
C GLU A 11 14.25 3.03 6.98
N LEU A 12 14.14 2.08 6.04
CA LEU A 12 13.22 0.95 6.15
C LEU A 12 13.44 0.14 7.44
N HIS A 13 14.70 -0.20 7.77
CA HIS A 13 15.01 -0.95 8.99
C HIS A 13 14.58 -0.26 10.29
N ARG A 14 14.50 1.08 10.30
CA ARG A 14 14.07 1.83 11.51
C ARG A 14 12.57 1.77 11.72
N ILE A 15 11.79 1.66 10.65
CA ILE A 15 10.32 1.78 10.67
C ILE A 15 9.62 0.44 10.49
N ALA A 16 10.29 -0.56 9.90
CA ALA A 16 9.69 -1.85 9.56
C ALA A 16 9.19 -2.60 10.79
N GLY A 17 7.89 -2.90 10.81
CA GLY A 17 7.22 -3.77 11.77
C GLY A 17 6.94 -3.12 13.12
N ASN A 18 7.26 -1.84 13.32
CA ASN A 18 7.08 -1.15 14.60
C ASN A 18 5.64 -0.65 14.85
N GLY A 19 4.74 -0.79 13.88
CA GLY A 19 3.34 -0.36 13.97
C GLY A 19 3.08 1.10 13.58
N ASP A 20 4.12 1.89 13.32
CA ASP A 20 3.99 3.30 12.90
C ASP A 20 3.57 3.36 11.43
N GLY A 21 2.26 3.42 11.19
CA GLY A 21 1.68 3.49 9.84
C GLY A 21 2.09 4.76 9.10
N GLU A 22 2.09 5.91 9.78
CA GLU A 22 2.38 7.22 9.18
C GLU A 22 3.85 7.33 8.73
N ALA A 23 4.79 6.82 9.52
CA ALA A 23 6.19 6.75 9.11
C ALA A 23 6.39 5.80 7.92
N PHE A 24 5.67 4.66 7.89
CA PHE A 24 5.74 3.73 6.78
C PHE A 24 5.14 4.31 5.50
N GLU A 25 4.01 4.99 5.57
CA GLU A 25 3.39 5.68 4.44
C GLU A 25 4.33 6.73 3.84
N ARG A 26 4.91 7.61 4.67
CA ARG A 26 5.90 8.59 4.21
C ARG A 26 7.11 7.97 3.53
N PHE A 27 7.59 6.85 4.05
CA PHE A 27 8.69 6.12 3.41
C PHE A 27 8.26 5.56 2.06
N MET A 28 7.08 4.96 1.97
CA MET A 28 6.55 4.35 0.75
C MET A 28 6.27 5.38 -0.34
N ILE A 29 5.77 6.58 0.01
CA ILE A 29 5.63 7.70 -0.95
C ILE A 29 6.98 7.98 -1.61
N LYS A 30 8.02 8.28 -0.81
CA LYS A 30 9.37 8.54 -1.33
C LYS A 30 9.87 7.38 -2.18
N PHE A 31 9.77 6.14 -1.66
CA PHE A 31 10.27 4.94 -2.33
C PHE A 31 9.63 4.74 -3.71
N LEU A 32 8.32 4.93 -3.82
CA LEU A 32 7.61 4.76 -5.09
C LEU A 32 7.85 5.93 -6.05
N GLU A 33 7.96 7.15 -5.56
CA GLU A 33 8.34 8.32 -6.39
C GLU A 33 9.73 8.15 -7.03
N LEU A 34 10.66 7.49 -6.34
CA LEU A 34 11.98 7.15 -6.89
C LEU A 34 11.94 6.04 -7.92
N CYS A 35 10.86 5.25 -7.91
CA CYS A 35 10.53 4.30 -8.96
C CYS A 35 9.71 4.95 -10.09
N ASP A 36 9.70 6.29 -10.16
CA ASP A 36 8.99 7.11 -11.16
C ASP A 36 7.46 7.02 -11.12
N TYR A 37 6.87 6.54 -10.02
CA TYR A 37 5.41 6.61 -9.82
C TYR A 37 4.98 7.98 -9.32
N LYS A 38 3.83 8.47 -9.79
CA LYS A 38 3.18 9.65 -9.20
C LYS A 38 2.24 9.20 -8.09
N ILE A 39 2.51 9.64 -6.86
CA ILE A 39 1.75 9.22 -5.68
C ILE A 39 0.81 10.33 -5.23
N GLU A 40 -0.44 9.98 -4.97
CA GLU A 40 -1.45 10.82 -4.33
C GLU A 40 -1.92 10.13 -3.04
N THR A 41 -2.10 10.88 -1.96
CA THR A 41 -2.87 10.42 -0.78
C THR A 41 -4.34 10.72 -1.05
N PRO A 42 -5.25 9.74 -0.99
CA PRO A 42 -6.65 9.97 -1.34
C PRO A 42 -7.39 10.84 -0.31
N THR A 43 -6.82 10.99 0.88
CA THR A 43 -7.32 11.90 1.91
C THR A 43 -6.23 12.88 2.34
N GLU A 44 -6.66 14.07 2.78
CA GLU A 44 -5.74 15.16 3.20
C GLU A 44 -5.29 15.03 4.67
N HIS A 45 -5.91 14.14 5.46
CA HIS A 45 -5.72 14.05 6.91
C HIS A 45 -5.69 12.61 7.41
N THR A 46 -4.85 12.33 8.41
CA THR A 46 -4.69 11.01 9.08
C THR A 46 -5.97 10.46 9.74
N ASN A 47 -7.00 11.27 9.97
CA ASN A 47 -8.28 10.85 10.55
C ASN A 47 -9.40 10.71 9.53
N ALA A 48 -9.16 11.06 8.26
CA ALA A 48 -10.16 10.87 7.22
C ALA A 48 -10.23 9.38 6.87
N PRO A 49 -11.44 8.82 6.67
CA PRO A 49 -11.57 7.43 6.27
C PRO A 49 -10.89 7.23 4.91
N ASP A 50 -9.82 6.43 4.91
CA ASP A 50 -9.07 6.03 3.72
C ASP A 50 -9.82 4.98 2.87
N TYR A 51 -10.86 4.38 3.47
CA TYR A 51 -11.64 3.27 2.92
C TYR A 51 -10.78 2.07 2.51
N GLY A 52 -9.63 1.86 3.17
CA GLY A 52 -8.70 0.77 2.84
C GLY A 52 -7.75 1.07 1.68
N VAL A 53 -7.46 2.34 1.40
CA VAL A 53 -6.46 2.80 0.44
C VAL A 53 -5.63 3.93 1.05
N ASP A 54 -4.40 3.63 1.44
CA ASP A 54 -3.46 4.63 1.98
C ASP A 54 -2.90 5.52 0.85
N LEU A 55 -2.58 4.94 -0.31
CA LEU A 55 -1.96 5.64 -1.44
C LEU A 55 -2.62 5.30 -2.77
N ILE A 56 -2.54 6.24 -3.72
CA ILE A 56 -2.91 6.03 -5.13
C ILE A 56 -1.70 6.33 -6.01
N ALA A 57 -1.24 5.32 -6.77
CA ALA A 57 -0.15 5.48 -7.73
C ALA A 57 -0.69 5.62 -9.17
N ASP A 58 -0.19 6.63 -9.88
CA ASP A 58 -0.51 7.00 -11.26
C ASP A 58 -2.02 7.09 -11.57
N ARG A 59 -2.83 7.31 -10.52
CA ARG A 59 -4.31 7.30 -10.58
C ARG A 59 -4.90 6.00 -11.14
N GLN A 60 -4.14 4.90 -11.09
CA GLN A 60 -4.52 3.59 -11.62
C GLN A 60 -4.39 2.46 -10.60
N ILE A 61 -3.56 2.65 -9.57
CA ILE A 61 -3.25 1.63 -8.57
C ILE A 61 -3.66 2.15 -7.20
N ALA A 62 -4.59 1.48 -6.54
CA ALA A 62 -4.92 1.70 -5.13
C ALA A 62 -4.00 0.84 -4.26
N ILE A 63 -3.37 1.41 -3.25
CA ILE A 63 -2.38 0.74 -2.41
C ILE A 63 -2.81 0.79 -0.95
N GLN A 64 -2.87 -0.39 -0.32
CA GLN A 64 -2.97 -0.54 1.12
C GLN A 64 -1.61 -0.94 1.69
N LEU A 65 -1.12 -0.20 2.67
CA LEU A 65 0.08 -0.44 3.44
C LEU A 65 -0.27 -1.10 4.78
N LYS A 66 0.53 -2.08 5.19
CA LYS A 66 0.45 -2.72 6.51
C LYS A 66 1.83 -2.79 7.15
N ASN A 67 2.09 -1.87 8.08
CA ASN A 67 3.32 -1.85 8.88
C ASN A 67 3.18 -2.72 10.14
N THR A 68 3.25 -4.04 9.99
CA THR A 68 3.21 -4.97 11.13
C THR A 68 4.22 -6.09 10.93
N SER A 69 4.73 -6.64 12.03
CA SER A 69 5.55 -7.86 12.01
C SER A 69 4.73 -9.13 11.76
N ASN A 70 3.41 -9.06 11.91
CA ASN A 70 2.51 -10.19 11.75
C ASN A 70 2.14 -10.42 10.28
N LEU A 71 1.79 -11.66 9.94
CA LEU A 71 1.27 -11.97 8.60
C LEU A 71 -0.09 -11.28 8.40
N VAL A 72 -0.25 -10.66 7.24
CA VAL A 72 -1.50 -10.01 6.84
C VAL A 72 -2.45 -11.04 6.21
N GLY A 73 -3.70 -11.02 6.65
CA GLY A 73 -4.75 -11.92 6.22
C GLY A 73 -5.63 -11.37 5.08
N ASN A 74 -6.66 -12.15 4.74
CA ASN A 74 -7.60 -11.88 3.66
C ASN A 74 -8.38 -10.56 3.81
N ASP A 75 -8.50 -10.03 5.03
CA ASP A 75 -9.23 -8.79 5.27
C ASP A 75 -8.58 -7.62 4.55
N ALA A 76 -7.25 -7.51 4.55
CA ALA A 76 -6.55 -6.45 3.81
C ALA A 76 -6.79 -6.50 2.28
N ILE A 77 -6.99 -7.71 1.74
CA ILE A 77 -7.36 -7.89 0.33
C ILE A 77 -8.80 -7.39 0.08
N ARG A 78 -9.72 -7.66 1.00
CA ARG A 78 -11.11 -7.17 0.90
C ARG A 78 -11.17 -5.65 1.04
N ASP A 79 -10.39 -5.09 1.95
CA ASP A 79 -10.32 -3.66 2.20
C ASP A 79 -9.84 -2.92 0.95
N VAL A 80 -8.72 -3.34 0.34
CA VAL A 80 -8.22 -2.67 -0.88
C VAL A 80 -9.18 -2.80 -2.07
N ILE A 81 -9.93 -3.90 -2.17
CA ILE A 81 -10.98 -4.05 -3.20
C ILE A 81 -12.11 -3.03 -2.95
N GLY A 82 -12.61 -2.96 -1.71
CA GLY A 82 -13.67 -2.03 -1.35
C GLY A 82 -13.26 -0.57 -1.55
N GLY A 83 -12.05 -0.22 -1.11
CA GLY A 83 -11.48 1.11 -1.27
C GLY A 83 -11.22 1.48 -2.73
N MET A 84 -10.74 0.55 -3.55
CA MET A 84 -10.59 0.77 -4.99
C MET A 84 -11.93 1.12 -5.65
N GLU A 85 -13.01 0.39 -5.35
CA GLU A 85 -14.34 0.69 -5.90
C GLU A 85 -14.88 2.04 -5.40
N TYR A 86 -14.68 2.35 -4.11
CA TYR A 86 -15.06 3.64 -3.55
C TYR A 86 -14.34 4.79 -4.26
N TRP A 87 -13.00 4.78 -4.33
CA TRP A 87 -12.23 5.86 -4.92
C TRP A 87 -12.41 5.98 -6.43
N LYS A 88 -12.72 4.88 -7.10
CA LYS A 88 -13.12 4.90 -8.51
C LYS A 88 -14.38 5.73 -8.74
N ALA A 89 -15.36 5.63 -7.84
CA ALA A 89 -16.56 6.46 -7.86
C ALA A 89 -16.32 7.89 -7.34
N ASN A 90 -15.23 8.14 -6.60
CA ASN A 90 -14.96 9.38 -5.88
C ASN A 90 -13.65 10.08 -6.33
N GLY A 91 -13.47 10.29 -7.64
CA GLY A 91 -12.39 11.14 -8.17
C GLY A 91 -11.22 10.42 -8.85
N TYR A 92 -11.19 9.07 -8.78
CA TYR A 92 -10.18 8.24 -9.43
C TYR A 92 -10.76 7.21 -10.41
N PRO A 93 -11.54 7.64 -11.42
CA PRO A 93 -12.29 6.72 -12.31
C PRO A 93 -11.41 5.75 -13.12
N ARG A 94 -10.09 5.98 -13.17
CA ARG A 94 -9.11 5.14 -13.89
C ARG A 94 -8.44 4.08 -13.01
N LEU A 95 -8.82 3.97 -11.74
CA LEU A 95 -8.37 2.87 -10.89
C LEU A 95 -8.72 1.52 -11.52
N GLN A 96 -7.70 0.68 -11.61
CA GLN A 96 -7.72 -0.63 -12.27
C GLN A 96 -7.14 -1.72 -11.38
N TYR A 97 -6.11 -1.39 -10.60
CA TYR A 97 -5.35 -2.34 -9.80
C TYR A 97 -5.44 -2.00 -8.31
N GLY A 98 -5.45 -3.02 -7.47
CA GLY A 98 -5.26 -2.92 -6.03
C GLY A 98 -3.96 -3.63 -5.63
N VAL A 99 -3.20 -3.04 -4.71
CA VAL A 99 -1.96 -3.63 -4.18
C VAL A 99 -2.00 -3.57 -2.67
N VAL A 100 -1.66 -4.66 -1.99
CA VAL A 100 -1.36 -4.63 -0.55
C VAL A 100 0.14 -4.81 -0.36
N ILE A 101 0.77 -3.93 0.42
CA ILE A 101 2.19 -4.02 0.75
C ILE A 101 2.32 -4.22 2.25
N SER A 102 3.03 -5.28 2.66
CA SER A 102 3.18 -5.67 4.06
C SER A 102 4.64 -5.91 4.41
N ILE A 103 5.08 -5.42 5.57
CA ILE A 103 6.39 -5.77 6.13
C ILE A 103 6.42 -7.23 6.61
N GLY A 104 5.37 -7.66 7.31
CA GLY A 104 5.29 -8.99 7.92
C GLY A 104 4.97 -10.10 6.91
N GLY A 105 4.70 -9.76 5.65
CA GLY A 105 4.25 -10.69 4.63
C GLY A 105 2.76 -11.03 4.75
N PHE A 106 2.37 -12.15 4.12
CA PHE A 106 0.97 -12.54 3.94
C PHE A 106 0.73 -13.99 4.33
N THR A 107 -0.47 -14.27 4.85
CA THR A 107 -0.90 -15.65 5.07
C THR A 107 -1.02 -16.40 3.74
N LYS A 108 -0.94 -17.74 3.78
CA LYS A 108 -1.12 -18.58 2.60
C LYS A 108 -2.48 -18.34 1.93
N GLN A 109 -3.52 -18.16 2.73
CA GLN A 109 -4.89 -17.90 2.28
C GLN A 109 -5.00 -16.55 1.56
N ALA A 110 -4.29 -15.52 2.04
CA ALA A 110 -4.26 -14.22 1.40
C ALA A 110 -3.57 -14.32 0.03
N ILE A 111 -2.42 -15.01 -0.04
CA ILE A 111 -1.71 -15.27 -1.30
C ILE A 111 -2.61 -16.02 -2.30
N GLU A 112 -3.31 -17.06 -1.85
CA GLU A 112 -4.24 -17.82 -2.70
C GLU A 112 -5.43 -16.98 -3.16
N GLN A 113 -5.94 -16.08 -2.33
CA GLN A 113 -7.02 -15.17 -2.71
C GLN A 113 -6.55 -14.16 -3.75
N ALA A 114 -5.42 -13.49 -3.53
CA ALA A 114 -4.87 -12.51 -4.46
C ALA A 114 -4.60 -13.15 -5.84
N LYS A 115 -4.01 -14.35 -5.88
CA LYS A 115 -3.77 -15.10 -7.14
C LYS A 115 -5.03 -15.39 -7.97
N LYS A 116 -6.20 -15.44 -7.34
CA LYS A 116 -7.48 -15.66 -8.04
C LYS A 116 -8.07 -14.37 -8.61
N LEU A 117 -7.55 -13.20 -8.21
CA LEU A 117 -8.03 -11.89 -8.62
C LEU A 117 -7.03 -11.27 -9.59
N LYS A 118 -7.45 -11.04 -10.85
CA LYS A 118 -6.55 -10.60 -11.92
C LYS A 118 -5.94 -9.22 -11.70
N ASN A 119 -6.57 -8.40 -10.87
CA ASN A 119 -6.23 -7.00 -10.67
C ASN A 119 -5.83 -6.68 -9.21
N ILE A 120 -5.64 -7.70 -8.37
CA ILE A 120 -5.19 -7.52 -6.99
C ILE A 120 -3.85 -8.21 -6.80
N HIS A 121 -2.88 -7.48 -6.27
CA HIS A 121 -1.51 -7.93 -6.06
C HIS A 121 -1.12 -7.77 -4.59
N ILE A 122 -0.28 -8.69 -4.10
CA ILE A 122 0.31 -8.66 -2.76
C ILE A 122 1.76 -9.14 -2.85
#